data_AF-A0A1B6HCI9-F1
#
_entry.id   AF-A0A1B6HCI9-F1
#
_cell.length_a   1.000
_cell.length_b   1.000
_cell.length_c   1.000
_cell.angle_alpha   90.00
_cell.angle_beta   90.00
_cell.angle_gamma   90.00
#
_symmetry.space_group_name_H-M   'P 1'
#
loop_
_entity.id
_entity.type
_entity.pdbx_description
1 polymer ?
#
loop_
_entity_poly.entity_id
_entity_poly.type
_entity_poly.pdbx_seq_one_letter_code
_entity_poly.pdbx_strand_id
1 'polypeptide(L)'
;MRGAVVLTFCSLATAYLNTNCPKALNGWPKIHPPPNFKPNPAQGKLPPYHTPSLQSPINIRLSKAAKVNLPPLEFQDMLNDGVRVIMRNTGTTVQFEIVNGSVMVPRLVGGPLTCHGEYEFSNLHVHWGTEDDLGGEHELDDRRFAIEGHCVHFKKEYQTIEEAEKHSDGLAVV
;
A
#
# COMPACT_ATOMS: atom_id res chain seq x y z
N MET A 1 13.84 -13.19 18.80
CA MET A 1 13.53 -11.83 18.29
C MET A 1 13.06 -11.98 16.86
N ARG A 2 11.75 -11.90 16.61
CA ARG A 2 11.16 -12.00 15.27
C ARG A 2 10.47 -10.65 15.02
N GLY A 3 11.18 -9.75 14.34
CA GLY A 3 10.63 -8.45 13.93
C GLY A 3 9.70 -8.65 12.73
N ALA A 4 8.64 -7.84 12.67
CA ALA A 4 7.84 -7.66 11.47
C ALA A 4 8.75 -7.20 10.33
N VAL A 5 8.74 -7.89 9.21
CA VAL A 5 9.32 -7.35 7.98
C VAL A 5 8.13 -6.77 7.22
N VAL A 6 7.85 -5.48 7.41
CA VAL A 6 6.95 -4.76 6.51
C VAL A 6 7.70 -4.62 5.19
N LEU A 7 7.41 -5.52 4.27
CA LEU A 7 7.95 -5.51 2.94
C LEU A 7 7.06 -4.61 2.10
N THR A 8 7.37 -3.31 2.06
CA THR A 8 6.78 -2.42 1.07
C THR A 8 7.39 -2.75 -0.28
N PHE A 9 6.59 -3.32 -1.18
CA PHE A 9 6.97 -3.41 -2.59
C PHE A 9 6.56 -2.11 -3.25
N CYS A 10 7.51 -1.32 -3.76
CA CYS A 10 7.16 -0.31 -4.74
C CYS A 10 7.33 -0.95 -6.11
N SER A 11 6.23 -1.41 -6.72
CA SER A 11 6.26 -1.76 -8.13
C SER A 11 6.15 -0.46 -8.94
N LEU A 12 7.24 -0.09 -9.63
CA LEU A 12 7.23 1.05 -10.56
C LEU A 12 6.43 0.66 -11.81
N ALA A 13 5.11 0.77 -11.74
CA ALA A 13 4.27 0.79 -12.93
C ALA A 13 4.13 2.24 -13.39
N THR A 14 4.75 2.58 -14.52
CA THR A 14 4.51 3.87 -15.19
C THR A 14 3.11 3.85 -15.80
N ALA A 15 2.08 4.14 -15.01
CA ALA A 15 0.76 4.41 -15.52
C ALA A 15 0.75 5.85 -16.07
N TYR A 16 0.73 5.99 -17.40
CA TYR A 16 0.36 7.25 -18.05
C TYR A 16 -1.14 7.49 -17.85
N LEU A 17 -1.51 7.97 -16.67
CA LEU A 17 -2.83 8.57 -16.46
C LEU A 17 -2.74 10.01 -16.97
N ASN A 18 -3.28 10.25 -18.16
CA ASN A 18 -3.44 11.59 -18.71
C ASN A 18 -4.54 12.33 -17.93
N THR A 19 -4.24 12.79 -16.72
CA THR A 19 -5.13 13.63 -15.91
C THR A 19 -4.90 15.10 -16.25
N ASN A 20 -5.03 15.46 -17.53
CA ASN A 20 -5.12 16.86 -17.97
C ASN A 20 -6.50 17.46 -17.66
N CYS A 21 -6.95 17.37 -16.40
CA CYS A 21 -8.19 18.02 -15.98
C CYS A 21 -8.00 18.76 -14.64
N PRO A 22 -7.75 20.08 -14.68
CA PRO A 22 -7.69 20.95 -13.50
C PRO A 22 -8.97 20.93 -12.64
N LYS A 23 -10.06 20.35 -13.13
CA LYS A 23 -11.34 20.23 -12.43
C LYS A 23 -11.48 18.96 -11.59
N ALA A 24 -10.64 17.93 -11.81
CA ALA A 24 -10.75 16.67 -11.08
C ALA A 24 -10.42 16.80 -9.59
N LEU A 25 -9.62 17.81 -9.23
CA LEU A 25 -9.17 18.10 -7.87
C LEU A 25 -9.98 19.19 -7.15
N ASN A 26 -10.93 19.85 -7.84
CA ASN A 26 -11.77 20.87 -7.21
C ASN A 26 -12.75 20.23 -6.22
N GLY A 27 -12.56 20.48 -4.93
CA GLY A 27 -13.41 19.98 -3.84
C GLY A 27 -12.78 18.89 -2.97
N TRP A 28 -11.58 18.44 -3.30
CA TRP A 28 -10.83 17.49 -2.47
C TRP A 28 -10.08 18.23 -1.35
N PRO A 29 -10.07 17.70 -0.12
CA PRO A 29 -9.37 18.37 0.97
C PRO A 29 -7.85 18.33 0.72
N LYS A 30 -7.18 19.47 0.95
CA LYS A 30 -5.72 19.60 0.88
C LYS A 30 -5.06 18.84 2.02
N ILE A 31 -5.12 17.52 2.03
CA ILE A 31 -4.51 16.73 3.10
C ILE A 31 -3.42 15.88 2.46
N HIS A 32 -2.31 16.55 2.14
CA HIS A 32 -1.03 15.91 2.37
C HIS A 32 -0.52 16.41 3.72
N PRO A 33 -0.11 15.49 4.59
CA PRO A 33 0.69 15.88 5.73
C PRO A 33 1.92 16.65 5.21
N PRO A 34 2.30 17.81 5.80
CA PRO A 34 3.48 18.56 5.36
C PRO A 34 4.73 17.66 5.36
N PRO A 35 5.82 18.03 4.64
CA PRO A 35 7.07 17.25 4.51
C PRO A 35 7.75 16.79 5.82
N ASN A 36 7.23 17.16 6.99
CA ASN A 36 7.69 16.77 8.31
C ASN A 36 6.52 16.41 9.27
N PHE A 37 5.39 15.96 8.73
CA PHE A 37 4.28 15.52 9.56
C PHE A 37 4.72 14.32 10.39
N LYS A 38 4.82 14.56 11.69
CA LYS A 38 4.81 13.49 12.66
C LYS A 38 3.35 13.23 12.95
N PRO A 39 2.80 12.04 12.65
CA PRO A 39 1.46 11.71 13.13
C PRO A 39 1.46 11.98 14.63
N ASN A 40 0.41 12.68 15.08
CA ASN A 40 0.22 12.92 16.51
C ASN A 40 0.32 11.54 17.17
N PRO A 41 1.16 11.34 18.21
CA PRO A 41 1.25 10.04 18.86
C PRO A 41 -0.18 9.64 19.20
N ALA A 42 -0.61 8.50 18.66
CA ALA A 42 -1.96 8.01 18.87
C ALA A 42 -2.29 8.17 20.35
N GLN A 43 -3.46 8.74 20.67
CA GLN A 43 -3.92 8.80 22.06
C GLN A 43 -4.19 7.35 22.50
N GLY A 44 -3.14 6.68 22.99
CA GLY A 44 -3.11 5.25 23.26
C GLY A 44 -1.73 4.66 22.99
N LYS A 45 -1.37 3.58 23.69
CA LYS A 45 -0.18 2.81 23.30
C LYS A 45 -0.41 2.30 21.88
N LEU A 46 0.46 2.67 20.94
CA LEU A 46 0.50 2.01 19.64
C LEU A 46 0.58 0.48 19.89
N PRO A 47 -0.10 -0.35 19.07
CA PRO A 47 0.00 -1.79 19.19
C PRO A 47 1.47 -2.23 19.28
N PRO A 48 1.80 -3.34 20.00
CA PRO A 48 3.17 -3.71 20.35
C PRO A 48 4.12 -3.94 19.15
N TYR A 49 3.59 -3.93 17.93
CA TYR A 49 4.31 -4.09 16.67
C TYR A 49 4.68 -2.78 15.98
N HIS A 50 4.23 -1.61 16.48
CA HIS A 50 4.67 -0.30 16.00
C HIS A 50 5.96 0.14 16.69
N THR A 51 7.07 -0.53 16.35
CA THR A 51 8.39 -0.01 16.74
C THR A 51 8.75 1.17 15.83
N PRO A 52 9.25 2.30 16.36
CA PRO A 52 9.67 3.43 15.53
C PRO A 52 10.70 3.06 14.43
N SER A 53 11.45 1.97 14.63
CA SER A 53 12.44 1.45 13.68
C SER A 53 11.87 0.74 12.46
N LEU A 54 10.56 0.47 12.41
CA LEU A 54 9.90 -0.27 11.32
C LEU A 54 8.71 0.52 10.75
N GLN A 55 8.72 1.85 10.91
CA GLN A 55 7.71 2.71 10.30
C GLN A 55 7.99 2.92 8.81
N SER A 56 6.91 2.92 8.03
CA SER A 56 6.85 3.38 6.65
C SER A 56 6.15 4.76 6.60
N PRO A 57 6.31 5.55 5.52
CA PRO A 57 7.16 5.29 4.36
C PRO A 57 8.66 5.42 4.66
N ILE A 58 9.51 4.99 3.72
CA ILE A 58 10.96 5.15 3.78
C ILE A 58 11.52 5.76 2.49
N ASN A 59 12.74 6.30 2.60
CA ASN A 59 13.55 6.65 1.44
C ASN A 59 14.40 5.45 1.02
N ILE A 60 14.03 4.87 -0.12
CA ILE A 60 14.70 3.73 -0.75
C ILE A 60 15.96 4.25 -1.41
N ARG A 61 17.10 4.00 -0.77
CA ARG A 61 18.43 4.30 -1.30
C ARG A 61 18.93 3.13 -2.13
N LEU A 62 18.92 3.25 -3.46
CA LEU A 62 19.34 2.16 -4.34
C LEU A 62 20.79 1.72 -4.06
N SER A 63 21.66 2.67 -3.72
CA SER A 63 23.06 2.41 -3.34
C SER A 63 23.24 1.60 -2.04
N LYS A 64 22.22 1.58 -1.16
CA LYS A 64 22.23 0.85 0.11
C LYS A 64 21.33 -0.39 0.09
N ALA A 65 20.58 -0.61 -0.99
CA ALA A 65 19.67 -1.72 -1.13
C ALA A 65 20.44 -3.03 -1.30
N ALA A 66 20.09 -4.05 -0.51
CA ALA A 66 20.64 -5.39 -0.69
C ALA A 66 19.95 -6.06 -1.88
N LYS A 67 20.75 -6.59 -2.82
CA LYS A 67 20.21 -7.46 -3.86
C LYS A 67 19.90 -8.83 -3.26
N VAL A 68 18.62 -9.22 -3.31
CA VAL A 68 18.15 -10.53 -2.87
C VAL A 68 17.59 -11.30 -4.06
N ASN A 69 17.82 -12.61 -4.09
CA ASN A 69 17.22 -13.50 -5.07
C ASN A 69 16.00 -14.16 -4.41
N LEU A 70 14.81 -13.82 -4.91
CA LEU A 70 13.55 -14.34 -4.43
C LEU A 70 12.80 -15.02 -5.59
N PRO A 71 11.89 -15.97 -5.31
CA PRO A 71 10.91 -16.39 -6.29
C PRO A 71 10.12 -15.19 -6.85
N PRO A 72 9.49 -15.29 -8.03
CA PRO A 72 8.62 -14.24 -8.53
C PRO A 72 7.53 -13.86 -7.53
N LEU A 73 7.21 -12.57 -7.44
CA LEU A 73 5.99 -12.10 -6.79
C LEU A 73 4.84 -12.25 -7.80
N GLU A 74 3.80 -12.98 -7.44
CA GLU A 74 2.73 -13.34 -8.35
C GLU A 74 1.39 -12.74 -7.91
N PHE A 75 0.78 -11.99 -8.81
CA PHE A 75 -0.59 -11.49 -8.68
C PHE A 75 -1.54 -12.49 -9.32
N GLN A 76 -2.12 -13.36 -8.51
CA GLN A 76 -3.09 -14.33 -8.96
C GLN A 76 -4.44 -13.64 -9.11
N ASP A 77 -5.14 -13.94 -10.20
CA ASP A 77 -6.54 -13.59 -10.39
C ASP A 77 -6.83 -12.07 -10.48
N MET A 78 -5.79 -11.24 -10.62
CA MET A 78 -5.93 -9.78 -10.63
C MET A 78 -6.55 -9.24 -11.93
N LEU A 79 -6.25 -9.84 -13.09
CA LEU A 79 -6.77 -9.40 -14.40
C LEU A 79 -8.01 -10.18 -14.84
N ASN A 80 -8.88 -10.55 -13.90
CA ASN A 80 -10.03 -11.40 -14.16
C ASN A 80 -11.35 -10.61 -14.13
N ASP A 81 -12.18 -10.83 -15.14
CA ASP A 81 -13.49 -10.16 -15.32
C ASP A 81 -14.53 -10.53 -14.24
N GLY A 82 -14.27 -11.57 -13.45
CA GLY A 82 -15.10 -12.02 -12.33
C GLY A 82 -14.96 -11.17 -11.06
N VAL A 83 -13.98 -10.27 -11.01
CA VAL A 83 -13.76 -9.37 -9.88
C VAL A 83 -14.53 -8.06 -10.10
N ARG A 84 -15.54 -7.83 -9.27
CA ARG A 84 -16.29 -6.57 -9.28
C ARG A 84 -15.77 -5.66 -8.21
N VAL A 85 -15.42 -4.43 -8.58
CA VAL A 85 -14.92 -3.41 -7.65
C VAL A 85 -15.85 -2.21 -7.59
N ILE A 86 -15.87 -1.55 -6.43
CA ILE A 86 -16.49 -0.24 -6.22
C ILE A 86 -15.41 0.78 -5.91
N MET A 87 -15.56 1.97 -6.47
CA MET A 87 -14.72 3.12 -6.17
C MET A 87 -15.45 4.04 -5.20
N ARG A 88 -14.76 4.44 -4.13
CA ARG A 88 -15.28 5.32 -3.09
C ARG A 88 -14.33 6.51 -2.89
N ASN A 89 -14.91 7.69 -2.71
CA ASN A 89 -14.20 8.81 -2.09
C ASN A 89 -14.39 8.70 -0.58
N THR A 90 -13.31 8.50 0.17
CA THR A 90 -13.35 8.35 1.65
C THR A 90 -13.26 9.69 2.38
N GLY A 91 -13.07 10.79 1.64
CA GLY A 91 -12.71 12.10 2.18
C GLY A 91 -11.19 12.30 2.33
N THR A 92 -10.38 11.25 2.22
CA THR A 92 -8.90 11.34 2.29
C THR A 92 -8.21 10.69 1.10
N THR A 93 -8.83 9.70 0.47
CA THR A 93 -8.32 9.02 -0.72
C THR A 93 -9.47 8.64 -1.66
N VAL A 94 -9.12 8.24 -2.88
CA VAL A 94 -9.94 7.33 -3.68
C VAL A 94 -9.58 5.90 -3.26
N GLN A 95 -10.58 5.09 -2.95
CA GLN A 95 -10.40 3.70 -2.53
C GLN A 95 -11.23 2.77 -3.41
N PHE A 96 -10.62 1.66 -3.82
CA PHE A 96 -11.24 0.60 -4.60
C PHE A 96 -11.38 -0.63 -3.71
N GLU A 97 -12.59 -1.19 -3.64
CA GLU A 97 -12.91 -2.35 -2.81
C GLU A 97 -13.62 -3.41 -3.64
N ILE A 98 -13.42 -4.68 -3.32
CA ILE A 98 -14.21 -5.77 -3.92
C ILE A 98 -15.64 -5.70 -3.41
N VAL A 99 -16.60 -5.84 -4.32
CA VAL A 99 -18.03 -5.89 -3.98
C VAL A 99 -18.38 -7.22 -3.33
N ASN A 100 -19.21 -7.19 -2.27
CA ASN A 100 -19.77 -8.40 -1.67
C ASN A 100 -20.48 -9.26 -2.74
N GLY A 101 -20.14 -10.54 -2.78
CA GLY A 101 -20.63 -11.46 -3.82
C GLY A 101 -19.87 -11.37 -5.15
N SER A 102 -18.63 -10.86 -5.13
CA SER A 102 -17.64 -11.18 -6.17
C SER A 102 -17.40 -12.68 -6.21
N VAL A 103 -17.25 -13.25 -7.40
CA VAL A 103 -17.04 -14.70 -7.56
C VAL A 103 -15.64 -15.11 -7.09
N MET A 104 -14.73 -14.13 -7.03
CA MET A 104 -13.32 -14.35 -6.79
C MET A 104 -12.69 -13.18 -6.05
N VAL A 105 -11.60 -13.46 -5.35
CA VAL A 105 -10.75 -12.51 -4.64
C VAL A 105 -9.32 -12.66 -5.17
N PRO A 106 -8.71 -11.62 -5.78
CA PRO A 106 -7.31 -11.63 -6.18
C PRO A 106 -6.38 -11.93 -5.00
N ARG A 107 -5.27 -12.59 -5.30
CA ARG A 107 -4.29 -13.03 -4.29
C ARG A 107 -2.88 -12.64 -4.67
N LEU A 108 -2.06 -12.41 -3.66
CA LEU A 108 -0.64 -12.14 -3.76
C LEU A 108 0.14 -13.29 -3.11
N VAL A 109 1.07 -13.88 -3.87
CA VAL A 109 1.93 -14.99 -3.40
C VAL A 109 3.37 -14.82 -3.90
N GLY A 110 4.28 -15.63 -3.38
CA GLY A 110 5.66 -15.69 -3.86
C GLY A 110 6.51 -14.53 -3.35
N GLY A 111 7.57 -14.19 -4.08
CA GLY A 111 8.52 -13.17 -3.62
C GLY A 111 9.02 -13.47 -2.20
N PRO A 112 9.07 -12.46 -1.33
CA PRO A 112 9.41 -12.65 0.07
C PRO A 112 8.23 -13.09 0.94
N LEU A 113 7.03 -13.23 0.37
CA LEU A 113 5.87 -13.84 1.05
C LEU A 113 5.89 -15.38 0.96
N THR A 114 6.85 -15.97 0.23
CA THR A 114 6.95 -17.42 0.00
C THR A 114 6.92 -18.24 1.31
N CYS A 115 7.52 -17.75 2.39
CA CYS A 115 7.49 -18.41 3.70
C CYS A 115 6.29 -18.03 4.58
N HIS A 116 5.44 -17.11 4.11
CA HIS A 116 4.29 -16.58 4.83
C HIS A 116 2.95 -17.05 4.26
N GLY A 117 2.88 -17.48 3.00
CA GLY A 117 1.66 -18.05 2.40
C GLY A 117 0.90 -17.07 1.51
N GLU A 118 -0.43 -17.22 1.44
CA GLU A 118 -1.30 -16.42 0.55
C GLU A 118 -1.84 -15.17 1.23
N TYR A 119 -1.86 -14.06 0.49
CA TYR A 119 -2.46 -12.80 0.93
C TYR A 119 -3.61 -12.42 -0.01
N GLU A 120 -4.78 -12.14 0.55
CA GLU A 120 -5.98 -11.76 -0.21
C GLU A 120 -6.09 -10.24 -0.34
N PHE A 121 -6.50 -9.77 -1.52
CA PHE A 121 -6.73 -8.36 -1.77
C PHE A 121 -7.84 -7.82 -0.86
N SER A 122 -7.56 -6.69 -0.19
CA SER A 122 -8.55 -5.94 0.58
C SER A 122 -9.03 -4.73 -0.21
N ASN A 123 -8.11 -3.82 -0.50
CA ASN A 123 -8.40 -2.55 -1.15
C ASN A 123 -7.20 -2.01 -1.90
N LEU A 124 -7.47 -1.09 -2.83
CA LEU A 124 -6.45 -0.24 -3.42
C LEU A 124 -6.79 1.20 -3.09
N HIS A 125 -5.82 1.97 -2.59
CA HIS A 125 -5.98 3.40 -2.40
C HIS A 125 -4.75 4.15 -2.92
N VAL A 126 -4.83 5.47 -2.97
CA VAL A 126 -3.86 6.27 -3.71
C VAL A 126 -3.49 7.52 -2.91
N HIS A 127 -2.19 7.81 -2.84
CA HIS A 127 -1.62 9.00 -2.25
C HIS A 127 -1.26 9.98 -3.36
N TRP A 128 -1.93 11.12 -3.32
CA TRP A 128 -1.79 12.34 -4.11
C TRP A 128 -0.60 13.23 -3.84
N GLY A 129 -0.31 14.22 -4.68
CA GLY A 129 0.30 15.48 -4.28
C GLY A 129 -0.42 16.65 -4.93
N THR A 130 -0.15 17.88 -4.50
CA THR A 130 -0.57 19.08 -5.26
C THR A 130 0.37 19.38 -6.43
N GLU A 131 1.60 18.87 -6.34
CA GLU A 131 2.68 19.03 -7.33
C GLU A 131 3.24 17.66 -7.69
N ASP A 132 3.90 17.57 -8.85
CA ASP A 132 4.40 16.32 -9.42
C ASP A 132 5.51 15.65 -8.59
N ASP A 133 6.08 16.34 -7.61
CA ASP A 133 7.17 15.88 -6.73
C ASP A 133 6.78 15.84 -5.25
N LEU A 134 5.50 15.99 -4.91
CA LEU A 134 5.02 16.04 -3.52
C LEU A 134 3.93 15.01 -3.22
N GLY A 135 3.81 13.96 -4.02
CA GLY A 135 2.66 13.06 -3.94
C GLY A 135 2.88 11.75 -3.22
N GLY A 136 3.75 10.92 -3.79
CA GLY A 136 4.11 9.62 -3.24
C GLY A 136 4.67 9.73 -1.84
N GLU A 137 4.44 8.69 -1.05
CA GLU A 137 4.88 8.61 0.33
C GLU A 137 6.33 8.13 0.41
N HIS A 138 6.67 7.08 -0.34
CA HIS A 138 8.05 6.59 -0.48
C HIS A 138 8.89 7.50 -1.37
N GLU A 139 10.16 7.57 -1.06
CA GLU A 139 11.16 8.29 -1.87
C GLU A 139 12.10 7.28 -2.52
N LEU A 140 12.55 7.58 -3.74
CA LEU A 140 13.62 6.86 -4.41
C LEU A 140 14.82 7.80 -4.54
N ASP A 141 15.88 7.52 -3.80
CA ASP A 141 17.08 8.38 -3.74
C ASP A 141 16.74 9.88 -3.51
N ASP A 142 15.98 10.18 -2.45
CA ASP A 142 15.45 11.53 -2.10
C ASP A 142 14.44 12.14 -3.07
N ARG A 143 13.92 11.37 -4.03
CA ARG A 143 12.92 11.87 -4.98
C ARG A 143 11.56 11.24 -4.72
N ARG A 144 10.54 12.09 -4.59
CA ARG A 144 9.14 11.69 -4.55
C ARG A 144 8.53 11.73 -5.94
N PHE A 145 7.42 11.02 -6.09
CA PHE A 145 6.64 10.97 -7.32
C PHE A 145 5.30 11.69 -7.13
N ALA A 146 4.55 11.91 -8.22
CA ALA A 146 3.28 12.63 -8.18
C ALA A 146 2.16 11.83 -7.49
N ILE A 147 2.26 10.50 -7.52
CA ILE A 147 1.22 9.58 -7.08
C ILE A 147 1.83 8.26 -6.61
N GLU A 148 1.28 7.68 -5.56
CA GLU A 148 1.63 6.32 -5.09
C GLU A 148 0.34 5.54 -4.81
N GLY A 149 0.18 4.38 -5.44
CA GLY A 149 -0.93 3.48 -5.18
C GLY A 149 -0.52 2.42 -4.16
N HIS A 150 -1.38 2.14 -3.19
CA HIS A 150 -1.20 1.06 -2.22
C HIS A 150 -2.23 -0.02 -2.50
N CYS A 151 -1.76 -1.19 -2.93
CA CYS A 151 -2.54 -2.40 -3.11
C CYS A 151 -2.44 -3.24 -1.84
N VAL A 152 -3.41 -3.09 -0.95
CA VAL A 152 -3.41 -3.69 0.39
C VAL A 152 -3.93 -5.12 0.32
N HIS A 153 -3.12 -6.05 0.83
CA HIS A 153 -3.49 -7.43 1.01
C HIS A 153 -3.32 -7.86 2.47
N PHE A 154 -4.14 -8.80 2.92
CA PHE A 154 -4.04 -9.39 4.25
C PHE A 154 -3.82 -10.89 4.16
N LYS A 155 -3.07 -11.44 5.11
CA LYS A 155 -2.75 -12.87 5.14
C LYS A 155 -4.04 -13.68 5.34
N LYS A 156 -4.32 -14.56 4.39
CA LYS A 156 -5.56 -15.34 4.30
C LYS A 156 -5.86 -16.16 5.56
N GLU A 157 -4.82 -16.64 6.25
CA GLU A 157 -4.93 -17.43 7.48
C GLU A 157 -5.66 -16.68 8.62
N TYR A 158 -5.61 -15.35 8.62
CA TYR A 158 -6.29 -14.52 9.62
C TYR A 158 -7.75 -14.22 9.31
N GLN A 159 -8.25 -14.64 8.14
CA GLN A 159 -9.64 -14.54 7.69
C GLN A 159 -10.19 -13.12 7.46
N THR A 160 -9.74 -12.13 8.23
CA THR A 160 -10.12 -10.72 8.08
C THR A 160 -8.92 -9.80 8.22
N ILE A 161 -9.01 -8.60 7.62
CA ILE A 161 -7.95 -7.59 7.73
C ILE A 161 -7.79 -7.10 9.17
N GLU A 162 -8.88 -6.96 9.93
CA GLU A 162 -8.86 -6.48 11.30
C GLU A 162 -8.15 -7.45 12.25
N GLU A 163 -8.22 -8.75 11.97
CA GLU A 163 -7.42 -9.73 12.70
C GLU A 163 -5.96 -9.67 12.23
N ALA A 164 -5.73 -9.64 10.91
CA ALA A 164 -4.39 -9.59 10.34
C ALA A 164 -3.55 -8.39 10.84
N GLU A 165 -4.15 -7.22 11.01
CA GLU A 165 -3.51 -6.02 11.58
C GLU A 165 -2.88 -6.22 12.96
N LYS A 166 -3.32 -7.25 13.70
CA LYS A 166 -2.77 -7.59 15.02
C LYS A 166 -1.50 -8.45 14.94
N HIS A 167 -1.07 -8.85 13.75
CA HIS A 167 0.07 -9.73 13.53
C HIS A 167 1.14 -9.07 12.67
N SER A 168 2.39 -9.34 12.99
CA SER A 168 3.56 -8.73 12.34
C SER A 168 3.75 -9.14 10.89
N ASP A 169 3.17 -10.26 10.45
CA ASP A 169 3.14 -10.75 9.08
C ASP A 169 1.73 -10.68 8.47
N GLY A 170 0.81 -9.95 9.08
CA GLY A 170 -0.58 -9.94 8.65
C GLY A 170 -0.86 -9.17 7.37
N LEU A 171 -0.03 -8.18 7.01
CA LEU A 171 -0.28 -7.32 5.86
C LEU A 171 0.87 -7.37 4.84
N ALA A 172 0.50 -7.26 3.57
CA ALA A 172 1.42 -7.04 2.46
C ALA A 172 0.87 -5.91 1.58
N VAL A 173 1.68 -4.89 1.34
CA VAL A 173 1.30 -3.72 0.51
C VAL A 173 2.27 -3.60 -0.66
N VAL A 174 1.70 -3.47 -1.86
CA VAL A 174 2.42 -3.29 -3.13
C VAL A 174 2.06 -1.97 -3.80
#